data_AF-A0A0K9Q201-F1
#
_entry.id   AF-A0A0K9Q201-F1
#
_cell.length_a   1.000
_cell.length_b   1.000
_cell.length_c   1.000
_cell.angle_alpha   90.00
_cell.angle_beta   90.00
_cell.angle_gamma   90.00
#
_symmetry.space_group_name_H-M   'P 1'
#
loop_
_entity.id
_entity.type
_entity.pdbx_description
1 polymer ?
#
loop_
_entity_poly.entity_id
_entity_poly.type
_entity_poly.pdbx_seq_one_letter_code
_entity_poly.pdbx_strand_id
1 'polypeptide(L)'
;MESSNYMGLMAVMAASGSVVLVALQAHRRLVSDFRRKFEIELNGGVRGKERKKKVRFAADVVEPSSNNKEYRRRHSMAIASRIRAMERISMRS
;
A
#
# COMPACT_ATOMS: atom_id res chain seq x y z
N MET A 1 -6.40 -30.72 -57.39
CA MET A 1 -6.20 -31.15 -55.98
C MET A 1 -5.49 -30.06 -55.17
N GLU A 2 -5.41 -28.82 -55.68
CA GLU A 2 -4.62 -27.73 -55.09
C GLU A 2 -5.37 -26.96 -53.99
N SER A 3 -6.70 -26.82 -54.08
CA SER A 3 -7.50 -26.00 -53.15
C SER A 3 -7.47 -26.50 -51.70
N SER A 4 -7.38 -27.82 -51.48
CA SER A 4 -7.24 -28.41 -50.14
C SER A 4 -5.89 -28.11 -49.50
N ASN A 5 -4.83 -28.02 -50.31
CA ASN A 5 -3.47 -27.76 -49.83
C ASN A 5 -3.31 -26.32 -49.36
N TYR A 6 -3.93 -25.37 -50.07
CA TYR A 6 -4.00 -23.97 -49.62
C TYR A 6 -4.76 -23.82 -48.30
N MET A 7 -5.86 -24.57 -48.12
CA MET A 7 -6.65 -24.53 -46.89
C MET A 7 -5.87 -25.11 -45.70
N GLY A 8 -5.09 -26.17 -45.92
CA GLY A 8 -4.17 -26.72 -44.92
C GLY A 8 -3.06 -25.74 -44.52
N LEU A 9 -2.45 -25.05 -45.49
CA LEU A 9 -1.43 -24.02 -45.21
C LEU A 9 -2.01 -22.84 -44.42
N MET A 10 -3.21 -22.38 -44.77
CA MET A 10 -3.90 -21.32 -44.04
C MET A 10 -4.25 -21.75 -42.61
N ALA A 11 -4.66 -23.00 -42.40
CA ALA A 11 -4.92 -23.53 -41.07
C ALA A 11 -3.66 -23.56 -40.19
N VAL A 12 -2.51 -23.96 -40.73
CA VAL A 12 -1.23 -23.97 -39.99
C VAL A 12 -0.77 -22.56 -39.67
N MET A 13 -0.93 -21.61 -40.60
CA MET A 13 -0.61 -20.20 -40.36
C MET A 13 -1.53 -19.58 -39.32
N ALA A 14 -2.84 -19.86 -39.37
CA ALA A 14 -3.79 -19.38 -38.37
C ALA A 14 -3.51 -19.99 -36.98
N ALA A 15 -3.25 -21.30 -36.91
CA ALA A 15 -2.91 -21.97 -35.67
C ALA A 15 -1.59 -21.45 -35.08
N SER A 16 -0.53 -21.34 -35.88
CA SER A 16 0.78 -20.84 -35.40
C SER A 16 0.74 -19.35 -35.03
N GLY A 17 0.06 -18.53 -35.82
CA GLY A 17 -0.15 -17.10 -35.54
C GLY A 17 -0.97 -16.86 -34.27
N SER A 18 -1.98 -17.70 -34.00
CA SER A 18 -2.82 -17.57 -32.80
C SER A 18 -2.02 -17.70 -31.49
N VAL A 19 -1.05 -18.63 -31.45
CA VAL A 19 -0.18 -18.83 -30.28
C VAL A 19 0.69 -17.60 -30.04
N VAL A 20 1.23 -17.00 -31.11
CA VAL A 20 2.03 -15.78 -31.03
C VAL A 20 1.20 -14.59 -30.53
N LEU A 21 -0.04 -14.45 -30.99
CA LEU A 21 -0.96 -13.40 -30.54
C LEU A 21 -1.35 -13.58 -29.07
N VAL A 22 -1.63 -14.81 -28.63
CA VAL A 22 -1.90 -15.12 -27.21
C VAL A 22 -0.68 -14.80 -26.35
N ALA A 23 0.53 -15.17 -26.80
CA ALA A 23 1.77 -14.83 -26.11
C ALA A 23 2.00 -13.32 -26.02
N LEU A 24 1.72 -12.56 -27.09
CA LEU A 24 1.80 -11.09 -27.11
C LEU A 24 0.77 -10.45 -26.18
N GLN A 25 -0.47 -10.97 -26.14
CA GLN A 25 -1.52 -10.48 -25.28
C GLN A 25 -1.24 -10.78 -23.81
N ALA A 26 -0.74 -11.98 -23.52
CA ALA A 26 -0.24 -12.37 -22.22
C ALA A 26 0.94 -11.47 -21.83
N HIS A 27 1.90 -11.22 -22.73
CA HIS A 27 3.02 -10.32 -22.48
C HIS A 27 2.55 -8.88 -22.19
N ARG A 28 1.58 -8.32 -22.92
CA ARG A 28 1.05 -6.97 -22.62
C ARG A 28 0.28 -6.91 -21.30
N ARG A 29 -0.50 -7.95 -20.97
CA ARG A 29 -1.21 -8.05 -19.68
C ARG A 29 -0.23 -8.23 -18.52
N LEU A 30 0.69 -9.18 -18.63
CA LEU A 30 1.77 -9.41 -17.66
C LEU A 30 2.61 -8.14 -17.49
N VAL A 31 3.08 -7.51 -18.56
CA VAL A 31 3.86 -6.26 -18.46
C VAL A 31 3.06 -5.13 -17.82
N SER A 32 1.76 -5.02 -18.08
CA SER A 32 0.90 -4.02 -17.42
C SER A 32 0.73 -4.31 -15.93
N ASP A 33 0.46 -5.57 -15.58
CA ASP A 33 0.24 -6.00 -14.20
C ASP A 33 1.54 -5.94 -13.40
N PHE A 34 2.66 -6.39 -13.96
CA PHE A 34 4.00 -6.23 -13.39
C PHE A 34 4.37 -4.75 -13.32
N ARG A 35 4.16 -3.93 -14.35
CA ARG A 35 4.45 -2.49 -14.28
C ARG A 35 3.65 -1.82 -13.17
N ARG A 36 2.36 -2.12 -13.06
CA ARG A 36 1.52 -1.58 -11.99
C ARG A 36 1.95 -2.08 -10.62
N LYS A 37 2.30 -3.35 -10.49
CA LYS A 37 2.77 -3.93 -9.22
C LYS A 37 4.15 -3.40 -8.83
N PHE A 38 5.05 -3.25 -9.80
CA PHE A 38 6.38 -2.68 -9.64
C PHE A 38 6.30 -1.17 -9.39
N GLU A 39 5.40 -0.45 -10.05
CA GLU A 39 5.12 0.96 -9.74
C GLU A 39 4.50 1.09 -8.34
N ILE A 40 3.60 0.20 -7.93
CA ILE A 40 3.07 0.22 -6.56
C ILE A 40 4.14 -0.19 -5.53
N GLU A 41 5.08 -1.08 -5.83
CA GLU A 41 6.16 -1.45 -4.91
C GLU A 41 7.25 -0.37 -4.85
N LEU A 42 7.66 0.16 -6.00
CA LEU A 42 8.69 1.19 -6.17
C LEU A 42 8.18 2.57 -5.73
N ASN A 43 6.93 2.89 -6.00
CA ASN A 43 6.25 4.13 -5.57
C ASN A 43 5.49 3.93 -4.24
N GLY A 44 5.33 2.69 -3.76
CA GLY A 44 4.70 2.34 -2.47
C GLY A 44 5.60 2.57 -1.26
N GLY A 45 6.91 2.69 -1.48
CA GLY A 45 7.80 3.36 -0.51
C GLY A 45 7.50 4.86 -0.35
N VAL A 46 6.75 5.45 -1.29
CA VAL A 46 6.41 6.89 -1.34
C VAL A 46 4.89 7.11 -1.17
N ARG A 47 4.13 6.08 -0.74
CA ARG A 47 2.70 6.20 -0.41
C ARG A 47 2.41 6.68 1.01
N GLY A 48 3.43 7.08 1.75
CA GLY A 48 3.25 8.25 2.59
C GLY A 48 3.37 9.46 1.67
N LYS A 49 2.26 10.13 1.33
CA LYS A 49 2.31 11.58 1.05
C LYS A 49 3.41 12.13 1.96
N GLU A 50 4.43 12.77 1.42
CA GLU A 50 5.35 13.54 2.25
C GLU A 50 4.50 14.54 3.02
N ARG A 51 3.97 14.12 4.17
CA ARG A 51 3.51 15.00 5.21
C ARG A 51 4.82 15.59 5.64
N LYS A 52 5.23 16.67 4.98
CA LYS A 52 6.35 17.49 5.39
C LYS A 52 6.09 17.75 6.87
N LYS A 53 6.77 17.00 7.73
CA LYS A 53 6.64 17.13 9.17
C LYS A 53 7.25 18.48 9.49
N LYS A 54 6.42 19.52 9.48
CA LYS A 54 6.82 20.83 9.96
C LYS A 54 6.94 20.70 11.47
N VAL A 55 8.16 20.86 11.96
CA VAL A 55 8.42 21.01 13.40
C VAL A 55 7.59 22.21 13.86
N ARG A 56 6.65 21.97 14.77
CA ARG A 56 5.93 23.04 15.47
C ARG A 56 6.43 23.01 16.91
N PHE A 57 6.92 24.14 17.38
CA PHE A 57 7.20 24.33 18.78
C PHE A 57 5.87 24.57 19.50
N ALA A 58 5.67 23.91 20.65
CA ALA A 58 4.55 24.22 21.52
C ALA A 58 4.67 25.68 21.98
N ALA A 59 3.58 26.45 21.93
CA ALA A 59 3.60 27.86 22.33
C ALA A 59 3.82 28.03 23.84
N ASP A 60 3.40 27.02 24.60
CA ASP A 60 3.60 26.81 26.01
C ASP A 60 4.81 25.90 26.23
N VAL A 61 6.00 26.41 25.91
CA VAL A 61 7.23 25.84 26.46
C VAL A 61 7.21 26.11 27.96
N VAL A 62 6.60 25.20 28.71
CA VAL A 62 6.82 25.13 30.15
C VAL A 62 8.30 24.83 30.31
N GLU A 63 9.06 25.81 30.80
CA GLU A 63 10.45 25.59 31.20
C GLU A 63 10.49 24.30 32.01
N PRO A 64 11.41 23.36 31.72
CA PRO A 64 11.53 22.16 32.50
C PRO A 64 11.80 22.60 33.93
N SER A 65 10.72 22.62 34.73
CA SER A 65 10.79 22.75 36.17
C SER A 65 11.85 21.73 36.58
N SER A 66 12.89 22.23 37.25
CA SER A 66 14.05 21.45 37.72
C SER A 66 13.63 20.14 38.40
N ASN A 67 12.37 20.03 38.83
CA ASN A 67 11.72 18.81 39.29
C ASN A 67 10.62 18.27 38.32
N ASN A 68 11.00 17.36 37.41
CA ASN A 68 10.12 16.61 36.49
C ASN A 68 9.10 15.66 37.18
N LYS A 69 8.99 15.63 38.52
CA LYS A 69 8.05 14.74 39.23
C LYS A 69 6.59 15.04 38.89
N GLU A 70 6.22 16.32 38.77
CA GLU A 70 4.83 16.72 38.53
C GLU A 70 4.37 16.36 37.11
N TYR A 71 5.24 16.54 36.11
CA TYR A 71 4.97 16.12 34.73
C TYR A 71 4.74 14.60 34.65
N ARG A 72 5.63 13.80 35.26
CA ARG A 72 5.49 12.34 35.32
C ARG A 72 4.21 11.90 36.02
N ARG A 73 3.83 12.58 37.11
CA ARG A 73 2.60 12.31 37.87
C ARG A 73 1.35 12.58 37.04
N ARG A 74 1.28 13.71 36.34
CA ARG A 74 0.14 14.05 35.47
C ARG A 74 0.02 13.05 34.32
N HIS A 75 1.14 12.67 33.73
CA HIS A 75 1.12 11.71 32.63
C HIS A 75 0.66 10.32 33.08
N SER A 76 1.13 9.83 34.24
CA SER A 76 0.69 8.54 34.78
C SER A 76 -0.79 8.55 35.18
N MET A 77 -1.28 9.64 35.76
CA MET A 77 -2.70 9.82 36.07
C MET A 77 -3.58 9.82 34.83
N ALA A 78 -3.14 10.47 33.74
CA ALA A 78 -3.86 10.50 32.46
C ALA A 78 -3.91 9.12 31.79
N ILE A 79 -2.87 8.30 31.93
CA ILE A 79 -2.87 6.91 31.45
C ILE A 79 -3.84 6.07 32.30
N ALA A 80 -3.76 6.18 33.63
CA ALA A 80 -4.62 5.43 34.54
C ALA A 80 -6.11 5.79 34.41
N SER A 81 -6.43 7.05 34.07
CA SER A 81 -7.82 7.45 33.82
C SER A 81 -8.36 6.90 32.49
N ARG A 82 -7.52 6.83 31.45
CA ARG A 82 -7.90 6.20 30.16
C ARG A 82 -8.14 4.71 30.31
N ILE A 83 -7.27 3.99 31.01
CA ILE A 83 -7.45 2.55 31.26
C ILE A 83 -8.78 2.29 31.98
N ARG A 84 -9.05 3.01 33.07
CA ARG A 84 -10.33 2.91 33.82
C ARG A 84 -11.56 3.30 33.00
N ALA A 85 -11.41 4.21 32.04
CA ALA A 85 -12.50 4.56 31.13
C ALA A 85 -12.78 3.43 30.14
N MET A 86 -11.73 2.80 29.61
CA MET A 86 -11.84 1.65 28.70
C MET A 86 -12.44 0.43 29.40
N GLU A 87 -12.01 0.12 30.63
CA GLU A 87 -12.61 -0.95 31.43
C GLU A 87 -14.10 -0.71 31.70
N ARG A 88 -14.50 0.53 32.02
CA ARG A 88 -15.91 0.88 32.21
C ARG A 88 -16.75 0.76 30.94
N ILE A 89 -16.17 1.03 29.77
CA ILE A 89 -16.84 0.85 28.48
C ILE A 89 -16.97 -0.65 28.19
N SER A 90 -15.92 -1.43 28.44
CA SER A 90 -15.93 -2.88 28.25
C SER A 90 -16.92 -3.61 29.15
N MET A 91 -17.17 -3.12 30.36
CA MET A 91 -18.17 -3.70 31.28
C MET A 91 -19.62 -3.36 30.92
N ARG A 92 -19.83 -2.44 29.97
CA ARG A 92 -21.16 -1.96 29.56
C ARG A 92 -21.64 -2.50 28.21
N SER A 93 -20.81 -3.25 27.47
CA SER A 93 -21.22 -3.98 26.25
C SER A 93 -21.46 -5.45 26.55
#